data_AF-A0A226D687-F1
#
_entry.id   AF-A0A226D687-F1
#
_cell.length_a   1.000
_cell.length_b   1.000
_cell.length_c   1.000
_cell.angle_alpha   90.00
_cell.angle_beta   90.00
_cell.angle_gamma   90.00
#
_symmetry.space_group_name_H-M   'P 1'
#
loop_
_entity.id
_entity.type
_entity.pdbx_description
1 polymer ?
#
loop_
_entity_poly.entity_id
_entity_poly.type
_entity_poly.pdbx_seq_one_letter_code
_entity_poly.pdbx_strand_id
1 'polypeptide(L)'
;MLGRVLIPHLQRHYTLTDFLHGFYYTWDKSTNRVTRVARRDINIARALQAGNTCYLAFQMYALISLPAKPLDKIIPILSSLIYLSGMGFGYEWSPDGSIIQLINVIIGAGQIAGGKFKSAPPEKNVEQLINVIGVLVKWTEIILPVATGVMVFLFPCKLPFLGSAIFSKVTCEKSLLDACAWLICARIGLAVFEAKQQVHMILVGAQYAIFTLMMGCIHLWGVLGEVCDVINVPFCTKYRQAQVLEQLLNSCTRSRIFPIFAATVPAFQIITAYACVKHYDDMEMTHLIAIFLTMLDSTVFNLVLFVGSGKLYEKGGAYLMGRMRRARGKIETKFVKSLTPLKIRFGSSFVDGLTALRVQHFCSIKIVDLLLLL
;
A
#
# COMPACT_ATOMS: atom_id res chain seq x y z
N MET A 1 9.76 -17.28 -10.58
CA MET A 1 8.64 -16.89 -11.46
C MET A 1 8.09 -15.50 -11.15
N LEU A 2 7.71 -15.20 -9.89
CA LEU A 2 7.20 -13.88 -9.47
C LEU A 2 7.97 -12.67 -10.01
N GLY A 3 9.31 -12.72 -9.96
CA GLY A 3 10.16 -11.66 -10.49
C GLY A 3 9.91 -11.33 -11.97
N ARG A 4 9.55 -12.30 -12.82
CA ARG A 4 9.33 -12.05 -14.26
C ARG A 4 8.16 -11.10 -14.53
N VAL A 5 7.06 -11.29 -13.80
CA VAL A 5 5.86 -10.43 -13.91
C VAL A 5 6.08 -9.13 -13.15
N LEU A 6 6.81 -9.18 -12.03
CA LEU A 6 7.00 -8.03 -11.15
C LEU A 6 8.02 -7.02 -11.67
N ILE A 7 9.11 -7.46 -12.29
CA ILE A 7 10.21 -6.59 -12.74
C ILE A 7 9.72 -5.44 -13.65
N PRO A 8 8.88 -5.66 -14.68
CA PRO A 8 8.39 -4.57 -15.52
C PRO A 8 7.58 -3.52 -14.74
N HIS A 9 6.83 -3.95 -13.72
CA HIS A 9 6.04 -3.06 -12.88
C HIS A 9 6.93 -2.25 -11.93
N LEU A 10 7.91 -2.90 -11.28
CA LEU A 10 8.90 -2.23 -10.43
C LEU A 10 9.77 -1.25 -11.23
N GLN A 11 10.27 -1.63 -12.41
CA GLN A 11 11.08 -0.74 -13.25
C GLN A 11 10.33 0.54 -13.61
N ARG A 12 9.05 0.42 -13.98
CA ARG A 12 8.19 1.57 -14.28
C ARG A 12 7.96 2.43 -13.04
N HIS A 13 7.61 1.80 -11.92
CA HIS A 13 7.42 2.49 -10.65
C HIS A 13 8.67 3.29 -10.27
N TYR A 14 9.85 2.65 -10.28
CA TYR A 14 11.11 3.32 -9.94
C TYR A 14 11.52 4.41 -10.95
N THR A 15 11.22 4.23 -12.23
CA THR A 15 11.47 5.29 -13.23
C THR A 15 10.65 6.54 -12.90
N LEU A 16 9.40 6.36 -12.45
CA LEU A 16 8.53 7.46 -12.05
C LEU A 16 8.97 8.08 -10.71
N THR A 17 9.44 7.27 -9.75
CA THR A 17 9.98 7.80 -8.49
C THR A 17 11.29 8.56 -8.68
N ASP A 18 12.17 8.06 -9.56
CA ASP A 18 13.44 8.69 -9.89
C ASP A 18 13.21 10.07 -10.52
N PHE A 19 12.19 10.20 -11.39
CA PHE A 19 11.78 11.47 -11.98
C PHE A 19 11.37 12.52 -10.93
N LEU A 20 10.81 12.09 -9.78
CA LEU A 20 10.35 13.00 -8.72
C LEU A 20 11.41 13.31 -7.67
N HIS A 21 12.56 12.61 -7.67
CA HIS A 21 13.63 12.73 -6.66
C HIS A 21 13.18 12.56 -5.20
N GLY A 22 12.03 11.90 -4.97
CA GLY A 22 11.38 11.83 -3.66
C GLY A 22 11.65 10.57 -2.85
N PHE A 23 12.44 9.63 -3.36
CA PHE A 23 12.56 8.29 -2.79
C PHE A 23 13.97 7.98 -2.29
N TYR A 24 14.06 7.01 -1.38
CA TYR A 24 15.34 6.50 -0.87
C TYR A 24 15.93 5.36 -1.70
N TYR A 25 15.18 4.88 -2.69
CA TYR A 25 15.50 3.71 -3.49
C TYR A 25 15.41 4.06 -4.99
N THR A 26 16.29 3.48 -5.78
CA THR A 26 16.32 3.61 -7.25
C THR A 26 16.56 2.25 -7.89
N TRP A 27 16.19 2.13 -9.17
CA TRP A 27 16.44 0.94 -9.96
C TRP A 27 17.79 1.02 -10.67
N ASP A 28 18.72 0.14 -10.31
CA ASP A 28 19.97 -0.01 -11.03
C ASP A 28 19.77 -0.90 -12.27
N LYS A 29 19.76 -0.27 -13.44
CA LYS A 29 19.62 -0.94 -14.75
C LYS A 29 20.76 -1.92 -15.04
N SER A 30 21.96 -1.69 -14.50
CA SER A 30 23.13 -2.53 -14.77
C SER A 30 23.04 -3.87 -14.06
N THR A 31 22.60 -3.86 -12.80
CA THR A 31 22.47 -5.07 -11.98
C THR A 31 21.07 -5.67 -11.96
N ASN A 32 20.08 -4.96 -12.52
CA ASN A 32 18.66 -5.29 -12.40
C ASN A 32 18.23 -5.49 -10.94
N ARG A 33 18.69 -4.58 -10.07
CA ARG A 33 18.43 -4.61 -8.63
C ARG A 33 18.02 -3.23 -8.14
N VAL A 34 17.28 -3.23 -7.04
CA VAL A 34 17.01 -2.00 -6.29
C VAL A 34 18.24 -1.66 -5.48
N THR A 35 18.68 -0.41 -5.56
CA THR A 35 19.80 0.12 -4.81
C THR A 35 19.41 1.40 -4.09
N ARG A 36 20.30 1.87 -3.20
CA ARG A 36 20.11 3.12 -2.48
C ARG A 36 20.42 4.31 -3.40
N VAL A 37 19.59 5.35 -3.35
CA VAL A 37 19.85 6.61 -4.09
C VAL A 37 21.09 7.36 -3.58
N ALA A 38 21.58 8.30 -4.39
CA ALA A 38 22.68 9.18 -4.00
C ALA A 38 22.33 10.06 -2.79
N ARG A 39 23.34 10.49 -2.03
CA ARG A 39 23.16 11.30 -0.80
C ARG A 39 22.37 12.59 -1.04
N ARG A 40 22.47 13.18 -2.23
CA ARG A 40 21.71 14.37 -2.63
C ARG A 40 20.21 14.08 -2.64
N ASP A 41 19.78 13.01 -3.30
CA ASP A 41 18.37 12.63 -3.40
C ASP A 41 17.78 12.26 -2.03
N ILE A 42 18.58 11.65 -1.14
CA ILE A 42 18.16 11.39 0.26
C ILE A 42 17.79 12.70 0.97
N ASN A 43 18.58 13.76 0.79
CA ASN A 43 18.29 15.06 1.40
C ASN A 43 17.05 15.71 0.78
N ILE A 44 16.84 15.56 -0.53
CA ILE A 44 15.64 16.03 -1.23
C ILE A 44 14.40 15.28 -0.71
N ALA A 45 14.46 13.95 -0.62
CA ALA A 45 13.39 13.12 -0.07
C ALA A 45 13.02 13.52 1.36
N ARG A 46 14.01 13.81 2.22
CA ARG A 46 13.76 14.33 3.58
C ARG A 46 13.09 15.70 3.58
N ALA A 47 13.55 16.61 2.73
CA ALA A 47 12.94 17.93 2.61
C ALA A 47 11.49 17.85 2.12
N LEU A 48 11.22 16.98 1.14
CA LEU A 48 9.88 16.68 0.66
C LEU A 48 9.02 16.09 1.78
N GLN A 49 9.51 15.09 2.52
CA GLN A 49 8.79 14.50 3.66
C GLN A 49 8.44 15.52 4.75
N ALA A 50 9.35 16.44 5.06
CA ALA A 50 9.09 17.55 5.97
C ALA A 50 7.99 18.49 5.42
N GLY A 51 8.09 18.88 4.15
CA GLY A 51 7.07 19.68 3.46
C GLY A 51 5.70 19.01 3.46
N ASN A 52 5.67 17.69 3.20
CA ASN A 52 4.47 16.86 3.23
C ASN A 52 3.81 16.84 4.61
N THR A 53 4.63 16.81 5.66
CA THR A 53 4.16 16.84 7.05
C THR A 53 3.49 18.17 7.37
N CYS A 54 4.12 19.29 7.01
CA CYS A 54 3.52 20.61 7.16
C CYS A 54 2.23 20.74 6.34
N TYR A 55 2.23 20.23 5.11
CA TYR A 55 1.06 20.25 4.23
C TYR A 55 -0.11 19.45 4.82
N LEU A 56 0.13 18.24 5.33
CA LEU A 56 -0.92 17.44 5.98
C LEU A 56 -1.44 18.12 7.25
N ALA A 57 -0.56 18.70 8.08
CA ALA A 57 -0.98 19.42 9.26
C ALA A 57 -1.90 20.60 8.90
N PHE A 58 -1.55 21.33 7.83
CA PHE A 58 -2.39 22.38 7.27
C PHE A 58 -3.75 21.84 6.78
N GLN A 59 -3.77 20.73 6.02
CA GLN A 59 -5.02 20.12 5.56
C GLN A 59 -5.93 19.74 6.73
N MET A 60 -5.38 19.11 7.77
CA MET A 60 -6.13 18.70 8.95
C MET A 60 -6.68 19.92 9.70
N TYR A 61 -5.88 20.98 9.84
CA TYR A 61 -6.34 22.24 10.41
C TYR A 61 -7.49 22.85 9.58
N ALA A 62 -7.35 22.94 8.27
CA ALA A 62 -8.37 23.46 7.37
C ALA A 62 -9.69 22.66 7.47
N LEU A 63 -9.61 21.33 7.55
CA LEU A 63 -10.78 20.46 7.68
C LEU A 63 -11.57 20.67 8.98
N ILE A 64 -10.85 20.93 10.07
CA ILE A 64 -11.43 21.16 11.40
C ILE A 64 -11.98 22.58 11.51
N SER A 65 -11.21 23.58 11.08
CA SER A 65 -11.54 24.99 11.29
C SER A 65 -12.57 25.55 10.32
N LEU A 66 -12.68 25.01 9.10
CA LEU A 66 -13.59 25.56 8.10
C LEU A 66 -15.01 24.94 8.23
N PRO A 67 -16.06 25.79 8.31
CA PRO A 67 -17.43 25.33 8.29
C PRO A 67 -17.76 24.84 6.88
N ALA A 68 -18.13 23.57 6.76
CA ALA A 68 -18.63 22.97 5.51
C ALA A 68 -19.72 21.97 5.86
N LYS A 69 -20.64 21.72 4.92
CA LYS A 69 -21.67 20.70 5.11
C LYS A 69 -20.99 19.34 5.30
N PRO A 70 -21.55 18.43 6.11
CA PRO A 70 -20.95 17.11 6.34
C PRO A 70 -20.62 16.36 5.04
N LEU A 71 -21.52 16.44 4.05
CA LEU A 71 -21.33 15.85 2.72
C LEU A 71 -20.07 16.37 2.01
N ASP A 72 -19.86 17.69 2.06
CA ASP A 72 -18.71 18.36 1.42
C ASP A 72 -17.38 18.01 2.11
N LYS A 73 -17.41 17.45 3.33
CA LYS A 73 -16.22 17.03 4.07
C LYS A 73 -15.77 15.60 3.77
N ILE A 74 -16.61 14.75 3.17
CA ILE A 74 -16.28 13.33 2.95
C ILE A 74 -15.10 13.15 1.99
N ILE A 75 -15.16 13.74 0.80
CA ILE A 75 -14.08 13.65 -0.19
C ILE A 75 -12.77 14.23 0.37
N PRO A 76 -12.77 15.41 1.02
CA PRO A 76 -11.58 15.92 1.68
C PRO A 76 -11.01 15.01 2.77
N ILE A 77 -11.86 14.42 3.62
CA ILE A 77 -11.42 13.45 4.64
C ILE A 77 -10.75 12.25 3.98
N LEU A 78 -11.36 11.68 2.93
CA LEU A 78 -10.77 10.57 2.19
C LEU A 78 -9.43 10.95 1.57
N SER A 79 -9.34 12.12 0.94
CA SER A 79 -8.09 12.63 0.38
C SER A 79 -7.02 12.79 1.47
N SER A 80 -7.34 13.42 2.60
CA SER A 80 -6.41 13.58 3.71
C SER A 80 -6.01 12.25 4.36
N LEU A 81 -6.88 11.24 4.33
CA LEU A 81 -6.53 9.89 4.76
C LEU A 81 -5.52 9.24 3.80
N ILE A 82 -5.59 9.50 2.49
CA ILE A 82 -4.58 9.05 1.52
C ILE A 82 -3.24 9.69 1.86
N TYR A 83 -3.23 11.02 2.07
CA TYR A 83 -2.02 11.74 2.48
C TYR A 83 -1.45 11.21 3.80
N LEU A 84 -2.30 10.97 4.81
CA LEU A 84 -1.89 10.43 6.10
C LEU A 84 -1.30 9.03 5.95
N SER A 85 -1.89 8.17 5.11
CA SER A 85 -1.36 6.84 4.84
C SER A 85 -0.01 6.88 4.14
N GLY A 86 0.12 7.66 3.07
CA GLY A 86 1.37 7.84 2.33
C GLY A 86 2.47 8.41 3.22
N MET A 87 2.16 9.46 3.98
CA MET A 87 3.09 10.07 4.93
C MET A 87 3.51 9.07 6.02
N GLY A 88 2.57 8.31 6.58
CA GLY A 88 2.86 7.27 7.56
C GLY A 88 3.78 6.19 7.01
N PHE A 89 3.51 5.68 5.80
CA PHE A 89 4.37 4.69 5.15
C PHE A 89 5.77 5.23 4.89
N GLY A 90 5.85 6.46 4.37
CA GLY A 90 7.08 7.15 4.03
C GLY A 90 7.79 7.84 5.18
N TYR A 91 7.29 7.72 6.42
CA TYR A 91 7.92 8.30 7.60
C TYR A 91 9.17 7.50 7.96
N GLU A 92 10.20 7.72 7.17
CA GLU A 92 11.50 7.08 7.22
C GLU A 92 12.56 8.17 7.11
N TRP A 93 13.44 8.26 8.10
CA TRP A 93 14.53 9.25 8.07
C TRP A 93 15.75 8.75 7.30
N SER A 94 15.85 7.44 7.06
CA SER A 94 17.03 6.81 6.47
C SER A 94 16.65 5.52 5.75
N PRO A 95 17.20 5.24 4.56
CA PRO A 95 16.91 4.04 3.78
C PRO A 95 17.04 2.77 4.61
N ASP A 96 15.96 2.00 4.68
CA ASP A 96 15.88 0.69 5.30
C ASP A 96 16.49 -0.34 4.34
N GLY A 97 17.63 -0.88 4.74
CA GLY A 97 18.31 -1.95 4.00
C GLY A 97 17.47 -3.22 3.89
N SER A 98 16.56 -3.47 4.84
CA SER A 98 15.70 -4.66 4.85
C SER A 98 14.76 -4.67 3.64
N ILE A 99 14.20 -3.52 3.28
CA ILE A 99 13.28 -3.38 2.13
C ILE A 99 14.02 -3.62 0.82
N ILE A 100 15.22 -3.06 0.68
CA ILE A 100 16.08 -3.29 -0.48
C ILE A 100 16.42 -4.78 -0.61
N GLN A 101 16.79 -5.42 0.50
CA GLN A 101 17.10 -6.85 0.51
C GLN A 101 15.87 -7.70 0.14
N LEU A 102 14.70 -7.41 0.71
CA LEU A 102 13.46 -8.12 0.44
C LEU A 102 13.10 -8.07 -1.05
N ILE A 103 13.08 -6.87 -1.64
CA ILE A 103 12.73 -6.68 -3.04
C ILE A 103 13.75 -7.39 -3.95
N ASN A 104 15.04 -7.28 -3.64
CA ASN A 104 16.09 -7.97 -4.41
C ASN A 104 16.01 -9.50 -4.30
N VAL A 105 15.59 -10.04 -3.15
CA VAL A 105 15.33 -11.49 -3.00
C VAL A 105 14.18 -11.91 -3.90
N ILE A 106 13.07 -11.15 -3.93
CA ILE A 106 11.91 -11.41 -4.80
C ILE A 106 12.31 -11.39 -6.28
N ILE A 107 13.12 -10.41 -6.69
CA ILE A 107 13.63 -10.27 -8.06
C ILE A 107 14.58 -11.42 -8.40
N GLY A 108 15.54 -11.72 -7.53
CA GLY A 108 16.55 -12.76 -7.74
C GLY A 108 15.95 -14.16 -7.85
N ALA A 109 14.91 -14.46 -7.08
CA ALA A 109 14.13 -15.69 -7.22
C ALA A 109 13.45 -15.82 -8.60
N GLY A 110 13.15 -14.71 -9.26
CA GLY A 110 12.67 -14.67 -10.64
C GLY A 110 13.73 -15.09 -11.65
N GLN A 111 14.96 -14.59 -11.49
CA GLN A 111 16.07 -14.81 -12.44
C GLN A 111 16.61 -16.25 -12.37
N ILE A 112 16.81 -16.79 -11.16
CA ILE A 112 17.33 -18.16 -10.98
C ILE A 112 16.38 -19.21 -11.58
N ALA A 113 15.06 -18.99 -11.48
CA ALA A 113 14.06 -19.89 -12.05
C ALA A 113 14.10 -19.97 -13.59
N GLY A 114 14.69 -18.99 -14.28
CA GLY A 114 14.93 -19.05 -15.73
C GLY A 114 16.03 -20.04 -16.12
N GLY A 115 16.89 -20.43 -15.18
CA GLY A 115 17.98 -21.39 -15.39
C GLY A 115 17.59 -22.79 -14.92
N LYS A 116 17.08 -23.64 -15.83
CA LYS A 116 16.94 -25.11 -15.72
C LYS A 116 16.21 -25.72 -14.51
N PHE A 117 15.82 -24.98 -13.47
CA PHE A 117 15.01 -25.51 -12.38
C PHE A 117 13.56 -25.68 -12.86
N LYS A 118 13.13 -26.94 -13.04
CA LYS A 118 11.72 -27.32 -13.20
C LYS A 118 10.98 -27.03 -11.89
N SER A 119 10.65 -25.77 -11.62
CA SER A 119 9.69 -25.42 -10.57
C SER A 119 8.31 -25.98 -10.97
N ALA A 120 7.50 -26.32 -9.98
CA ALA A 120 6.12 -26.74 -10.20
C ALA A 120 5.39 -25.74 -11.13
N PRO A 121 4.49 -26.21 -12.01
CA PRO A 121 3.77 -25.33 -12.92
C PRO A 121 3.05 -24.25 -12.09
N PRO A 122 3.22 -22.96 -12.45
CA PRO A 122 2.66 -21.88 -11.67
C PRO A 122 1.14 -22.02 -11.62
N GLU A 123 0.54 -21.67 -10.49
CA GLU A 123 -0.87 -21.33 -10.46
C GLU A 123 -1.04 -20.07 -11.31
N LYS A 124 -1.41 -20.26 -12.59
CA LYS A 124 -1.66 -19.21 -13.59
C LYS A 124 -2.49 -18.04 -13.03
N ASN A 125 -3.37 -18.34 -12.08
CA ASN A 125 -4.22 -17.39 -11.38
C ASN A 125 -3.44 -16.36 -10.56
N VAL A 126 -2.34 -16.76 -9.90
CA VAL A 126 -1.55 -15.86 -9.04
C VAL A 126 -0.76 -14.86 -9.90
N GLU A 127 -0.12 -15.33 -10.97
CA GLU A 127 0.59 -14.46 -11.91
C GLU A 127 -0.36 -13.45 -12.57
N GLN A 128 -1.55 -13.91 -12.98
CA GLN A 128 -2.59 -13.05 -13.53
C GLN A 128 -3.05 -12.01 -12.51
N LEU A 129 -3.26 -12.40 -11.25
CA LEU A 129 -3.64 -11.48 -10.18
C LEU A 129 -2.59 -10.39 -9.96
N ILE A 130 -1.31 -10.76 -9.87
CA ILE A 130 -0.20 -9.79 -9.72
C ILE A 130 -0.15 -8.84 -10.92
N ASN A 131 -0.36 -9.35 -12.13
CA ASN A 131 -0.35 -8.50 -13.32
C ASN A 131 -1.53 -7.51 -13.31
N VAL A 132 -2.72 -7.97 -12.92
CA VAL A 132 -3.90 -7.11 -12.77
C VAL A 132 -3.64 -6.02 -11.73
N ILE A 133 -3.13 -6.40 -10.55
CA ILE A 133 -2.76 -5.45 -9.49
C ILE A 133 -1.73 -4.43 -10.00
N GLY A 134 -0.67 -4.88 -10.66
CA GLY A 134 0.36 -3.97 -11.19
C GLY A 134 -0.17 -2.99 -12.23
N VAL A 135 -1.10 -3.44 -13.09
CA VAL A 135 -1.78 -2.58 -14.07
C VAL A 135 -2.70 -1.58 -13.37
N LEU A 136 -3.48 -2.01 -12.37
CA LEU A 136 -4.36 -1.12 -11.60
C LEU A 136 -3.55 -0.05 -10.87
N VAL A 137 -2.47 -0.44 -10.17
CA VAL A 137 -1.58 0.51 -9.48
C VAL A 137 -1.03 1.55 -10.45
N LYS A 138 -0.56 1.12 -11.63
CA LYS A 138 -0.09 2.04 -12.67
C LYS A 138 -1.14 3.07 -13.07
N TRP A 139 -2.38 2.64 -13.28
CA TRP A 139 -3.44 3.56 -13.66
C TRP A 139 -3.80 4.51 -12.52
N THR A 140 -3.84 4.02 -11.28
CA THR A 140 -4.08 4.83 -10.08
C THR A 140 -3.00 5.89 -9.87
N GLU A 141 -1.72 5.55 -10.10
CA GLU A 141 -0.58 6.47 -10.03
C GLU A 141 -0.70 7.67 -10.98
N ILE A 142 -1.43 7.52 -12.09
CA ILE A 142 -1.59 8.57 -13.12
C ILE A 142 -2.95 9.27 -13.00
N ILE A 143 -4.05 8.50 -12.93
CA ILE A 143 -5.41 9.02 -12.99
C ILE A 143 -5.71 9.89 -11.77
N LEU A 144 -5.37 9.44 -10.56
CA LEU A 144 -5.73 10.18 -9.34
C LEU A 144 -5.04 11.55 -9.28
N PRO A 145 -3.72 11.68 -9.48
CA PRO A 145 -3.09 13.00 -9.45
C PRO A 145 -3.52 13.94 -10.56
N VAL A 146 -3.79 13.41 -11.77
CA VAL A 146 -4.33 14.20 -12.87
C VAL A 146 -5.73 14.71 -12.52
N ALA A 147 -6.60 13.85 -12.00
CA ALA A 147 -7.93 14.23 -11.54
C ALA A 147 -7.85 15.28 -10.42
N THR A 148 -6.93 15.13 -9.47
CA THR A 148 -6.67 16.13 -8.42
C THR A 148 -6.21 17.46 -9.02
N GLY A 149 -5.27 17.45 -9.96
CA GLY A 149 -4.79 18.67 -10.63
C GLY A 149 -5.91 19.39 -11.38
N VAL A 150 -6.74 18.65 -12.13
CA VAL A 150 -7.92 19.21 -12.81
C VAL A 150 -8.92 19.77 -11.80
N MET A 151 -9.19 19.05 -10.71
CA MET A 151 -10.09 19.50 -9.66
C MET A 151 -9.60 20.81 -9.00
N VAL A 152 -8.31 20.91 -8.70
CA VAL A 152 -7.70 22.13 -8.11
C VAL A 152 -7.70 23.28 -9.11
N PHE A 153 -7.48 23.01 -10.39
CA PHE A 153 -7.51 24.04 -11.42
C PHE A 153 -8.92 24.63 -11.60
N LEU A 154 -9.94 23.77 -11.65
CA LEU A 154 -11.33 24.18 -11.82
C LEU A 154 -11.95 24.73 -10.52
N PHE A 155 -11.61 24.14 -9.39
CA PHE A 155 -12.20 24.43 -8.08
C PHE A 155 -11.11 24.61 -7.01
N PRO A 156 -10.29 25.67 -7.10
CA PRO A 156 -9.12 25.84 -6.23
C PRO A 156 -9.47 25.97 -4.74
N CYS A 157 -10.72 26.33 -4.42
CA CYS A 157 -11.15 26.57 -3.05
C CYS A 157 -11.92 25.41 -2.43
N LYS A 158 -11.98 24.25 -3.09
CA LYS A 158 -12.48 23.04 -2.45
C LYS A 158 -11.48 22.58 -1.38
N LEU A 159 -11.99 22.17 -0.23
CA LEU A 159 -11.21 21.44 0.76
C LEU A 159 -10.71 20.12 0.14
N PRO A 160 -9.55 19.57 0.55
CA PRO A 160 -8.60 20.07 1.55
C PRO A 160 -7.44 20.86 0.90
N PHE A 161 -7.59 21.36 -0.33
CA PHE A 161 -6.48 21.93 -1.11
C PHE A 161 -6.02 23.30 -0.56
N LEU A 162 -4.74 23.65 -0.79
CA LEU A 162 -4.15 24.92 -0.34
C LEU A 162 -4.92 26.15 -0.81
N GLY A 163 -5.56 26.07 -1.98
CA GLY A 163 -6.27 27.20 -2.57
C GLY A 163 -7.44 27.67 -1.70
N SER A 164 -8.00 26.83 -0.84
CA SER A 164 -9.06 27.25 0.09
C SER A 164 -8.58 28.22 1.18
N ALA A 165 -7.27 28.26 1.48
CA ALA A 165 -6.70 29.25 2.40
C ALA A 165 -6.01 30.41 1.69
N ILE A 166 -5.44 30.17 0.50
CA ILE A 166 -4.72 31.21 -0.25
C ILE A 166 -5.70 32.17 -0.93
N PHE A 167 -6.78 31.66 -1.52
CA PHE A 167 -7.72 32.48 -2.27
C PHE A 167 -8.90 32.93 -1.41
N SER A 168 -9.30 34.20 -1.59
CA SER A 168 -10.54 34.71 -1.02
C SER A 168 -11.76 34.14 -1.75
N LYS A 169 -12.91 34.03 -1.08
CA LYS A 169 -14.18 33.52 -1.65
C LYS A 169 -14.53 34.20 -3.00
N VAL A 170 -14.35 35.52 -3.08
CA VAL A 170 -14.60 36.30 -4.30
C VAL A 170 -13.71 35.85 -5.47
N THR A 171 -12.47 35.44 -5.19
CA THR A 171 -11.53 34.97 -6.20
C THR A 171 -11.83 33.53 -6.66
N CYS A 172 -12.44 32.74 -5.79
CA CYS A 172 -12.85 31.37 -6.06
C CYS A 172 -14.02 31.30 -7.05
N GLU A 173 -15.00 32.20 -6.91
CA GLU A 173 -16.23 32.22 -7.71
C GLU A 173 -16.01 32.80 -9.12
N LYS A 174 -14.88 33.48 -9.36
CA LYS A 174 -14.57 34.02 -10.70
C LYS A 174 -14.38 32.89 -11.72
N SER A 175 -15.12 33.01 -12.82
CA SER A 175 -14.95 32.21 -14.02
C SER A 175 -13.54 32.34 -14.57
N LEU A 176 -13.04 31.30 -15.24
CA LEU A 176 -11.71 31.31 -15.87
C LEU A 176 -11.58 32.39 -16.94
N LEU A 177 -12.69 32.78 -17.59
CA LEU A 177 -12.72 33.82 -18.62
C LEU A 177 -12.56 35.24 -18.05
N ASP A 178 -13.02 35.45 -16.82
CA ASP A 178 -12.97 36.76 -16.14
C ASP A 178 -11.73 36.89 -15.24
N ALA A 179 -10.92 35.84 -15.16
CA ALA A 179 -9.73 35.80 -14.33
C ALA A 179 -8.58 36.56 -14.99
N CYS A 180 -7.96 37.48 -14.25
CA CYS A 180 -6.71 38.09 -14.69
C CYS A 180 -5.62 37.02 -14.89
N ALA A 181 -4.67 37.28 -15.81
CA ALA A 181 -3.58 36.35 -16.13
C ALA A 181 -2.82 35.85 -14.88
N TRP A 182 -2.60 36.72 -13.89
CA TRP A 182 -1.93 36.34 -12.63
C TRP A 182 -2.69 35.24 -11.87
N LEU A 183 -4.03 35.30 -11.84
CA LEU A 183 -4.88 34.34 -11.12
C LEU A 183 -4.87 32.99 -11.83
N ILE A 184 -4.87 33.00 -13.16
CA ILE A 184 -4.75 31.78 -13.97
C ILE A 184 -3.40 31.12 -13.70
N CYS A 185 -2.30 31.89 -13.72
CA CYS A 185 -0.97 31.39 -13.37
C CYS A 185 -0.92 30.82 -11.95
N ALA A 186 -1.55 31.49 -10.97
CA ALA A 186 -1.63 31.00 -9.60
C ALA A 186 -2.42 29.68 -9.49
N ARG A 187 -3.55 29.56 -10.20
CA ARG A 187 -4.34 28.32 -10.26
C ARG A 187 -3.56 27.17 -10.91
N ILE A 188 -2.84 27.41 -12.01
CA ILE A 188 -1.98 26.41 -12.65
C ILE A 188 -0.85 25.97 -11.70
N GLY A 189 -0.16 26.94 -11.07
CA GLY A 189 0.91 26.65 -10.12
C GLY A 189 0.43 25.79 -8.95
N LEU A 190 -0.74 26.11 -8.41
CA LEU A 190 -1.38 25.33 -7.34
C LEU A 190 -1.78 23.93 -7.81
N ALA A 191 -2.40 23.81 -8.99
CA ALA A 191 -2.81 22.52 -9.56
C ALA A 191 -1.61 21.60 -9.80
N VAL A 192 -0.51 22.14 -10.33
CA VAL A 192 0.74 21.38 -10.55
C VAL A 192 1.36 20.97 -9.22
N PHE A 193 1.38 21.87 -8.22
CA PHE A 193 1.88 21.57 -6.89
C PHE A 193 1.08 20.43 -6.23
N GLU A 194 -0.25 20.56 -6.19
CA GLU A 194 -1.16 19.58 -5.59
C GLU A 194 -1.12 18.23 -6.31
N ALA A 195 -1.08 18.24 -7.65
CA ALA A 195 -0.92 17.02 -8.43
C ALA A 195 0.42 16.34 -8.12
N LYS A 196 1.54 17.09 -8.13
CA LYS A 196 2.86 16.53 -7.82
C LYS A 196 2.90 15.93 -6.41
N GLN A 197 2.29 16.62 -5.46
CA GLN A 197 2.20 16.22 -4.05
C GLN A 197 1.39 14.91 -3.91
N GLN A 198 0.27 14.80 -4.63
CA GLN A 198 -0.54 13.57 -4.68
C GLN A 198 0.20 12.42 -5.38
N VAL A 199 0.87 12.66 -6.51
CA VAL A 199 1.68 11.62 -7.20
C VAL A 199 2.70 11.05 -6.21
N HIS A 200 3.43 11.92 -5.50
CA HIS A 200 4.45 11.49 -4.57
C HIS A 200 3.88 10.59 -3.45
N MET A 201 2.74 10.95 -2.86
CA MET A 201 2.10 10.13 -1.83
C MET A 201 1.60 8.79 -2.33
N ILE A 202 1.00 8.76 -3.52
CA ILE A 202 0.51 7.52 -4.11
C ILE A 202 1.68 6.59 -4.40
N LEU A 203 2.79 7.11 -4.93
CA LEU A 203 3.98 6.30 -5.16
C LEU A 203 4.52 5.74 -3.84
N VAL A 204 4.58 6.56 -2.79
CA VAL A 204 5.10 6.12 -1.48
C VAL A 204 4.19 5.00 -0.94
N GLY A 205 2.87 5.21 -0.99
CA GLY A 205 1.89 4.18 -0.64
C GLY A 205 2.06 2.89 -1.45
N ALA A 206 2.20 2.99 -2.77
CA ALA A 206 2.39 1.85 -3.66
C ALA A 206 3.67 1.07 -3.33
N GLN A 207 4.79 1.76 -3.09
CA GLN A 207 6.06 1.13 -2.72
C GLN A 207 5.95 0.28 -1.45
N TYR A 208 5.39 0.84 -0.38
CA TYR A 208 5.35 0.17 0.92
C TYR A 208 4.17 -0.81 1.05
N ALA A 209 2.96 -0.43 0.65
CA ALA A 209 1.77 -1.28 0.79
C ALA A 209 1.72 -2.40 -0.27
N ILE A 210 1.96 -2.06 -1.55
CA ILE A 210 1.85 -3.01 -2.65
C ILE A 210 3.16 -3.77 -2.83
N PHE A 211 4.23 -3.08 -3.19
CA PHE A 211 5.48 -3.73 -3.60
C PHE A 211 6.27 -4.35 -2.44
N THR A 212 6.16 -3.81 -1.23
CA THR A 212 6.86 -4.37 -0.06
C THR A 212 5.98 -5.36 0.69
N LEU A 213 4.83 -4.91 1.21
CA LEU A 213 3.96 -5.72 2.05
C LEU A 213 3.22 -6.81 1.25
N MET A 214 2.39 -6.43 0.27
CA MET A 214 1.56 -7.39 -0.45
C MET A 214 2.40 -8.36 -1.30
N MET A 215 3.34 -7.86 -2.10
CA MET A 215 4.21 -8.74 -2.90
C MET A 215 5.12 -9.60 -2.04
N GLY A 216 5.59 -9.10 -0.88
CA GLY A 216 6.33 -9.89 0.09
C GLY A 216 5.51 -11.05 0.65
N CYS A 217 4.25 -10.79 1.02
CA CYS A 217 3.32 -11.82 1.47
C CYS A 217 3.03 -12.85 0.37
N ILE A 218 2.77 -12.43 -0.87
CA ILE A 218 2.54 -13.33 -2.00
C ILE A 218 3.79 -14.17 -2.30
N HIS A 219 4.98 -13.58 -2.23
CA HIS A 219 6.23 -14.32 -2.43
C HIS A 219 6.42 -15.39 -1.36
N LEU A 220 6.24 -15.02 -0.09
CA LEU A 220 6.35 -15.94 1.04
C LEU A 220 5.31 -17.06 0.95
N TRP A 221 4.09 -16.76 0.51
CA TRP A 221 3.06 -17.74 0.22
C TRP A 221 3.49 -18.74 -0.85
N GLY A 222 4.03 -18.26 -1.97
CA GLY A 222 4.55 -19.10 -3.04
C GLY A 222 5.67 -20.03 -2.57
N VAL A 223 6.65 -19.49 -1.83
CA VAL A 223 7.75 -20.28 -1.24
C VAL A 223 7.21 -21.35 -0.28
N LEU A 224 6.24 -21.02 0.57
CA LEU A 224 5.60 -22.00 1.45
C LEU A 224 4.89 -23.10 0.65
N GLY A 225 4.20 -22.75 -0.44
CA GLY A 225 3.58 -23.71 -1.35
C GLY A 225 4.58 -24.75 -1.86
N GLU A 226 5.70 -24.29 -2.41
CA GLU A 226 6.77 -25.17 -2.91
C GLU A 226 7.36 -26.07 -1.81
N VAL A 227 7.42 -25.59 -0.56
CA VAL A 227 7.90 -26.38 0.58
C VAL A 227 6.89 -27.46 0.97
N CYS A 228 5.60 -27.15 0.91
CA CYS A 228 4.53 -28.09 1.24
C CYS A 228 4.42 -29.25 0.25
N ASP A 229 4.68 -29.00 -1.04
CA ASP A 229 4.55 -30.01 -2.10
C ASP A 229 5.68 -31.06 -2.06
N VAL A 230 6.83 -30.70 -1.48
CA VAL A 230 7.99 -31.59 -1.38
C VAL A 230 7.92 -32.44 -0.10
N ILE A 231 7.15 -33.52 -0.16
CA ILE A 231 6.89 -34.40 1.00
C ILE A 231 8.12 -35.24 1.42
N ASN A 232 9.00 -35.60 0.48
CA ASN A 232 9.99 -36.68 0.66
C ASN A 232 11.43 -36.22 0.98
N VAL A 233 11.70 -34.92 1.17
CA VAL A 233 13.08 -34.47 1.45
C VAL A 233 13.37 -34.60 2.96
N PRO A 234 14.42 -35.33 3.37
CA PRO A 234 14.68 -35.68 4.77
C PRO A 234 15.09 -34.49 5.65
N PHE A 235 15.56 -33.39 5.07
CA PHE A 235 15.92 -32.16 5.80
C PHE A 235 15.24 -30.93 5.23
N CYS A 236 14.48 -30.22 6.08
CA CYS A 236 13.62 -29.10 5.69
C CYS A 236 14.39 -27.77 5.53
N THR A 237 15.54 -27.78 4.85
CA THR A 237 16.34 -26.57 4.58
C THR A 237 15.51 -25.50 3.89
N LYS A 238 14.60 -25.91 2.98
CA LYS A 238 13.68 -24.98 2.32
C LYS A 238 12.69 -24.30 3.26
N TYR A 239 12.19 -25.00 4.28
CA TYR A 239 11.31 -24.38 5.29
C TYR A 239 12.08 -23.33 6.11
N ARG A 240 13.35 -23.58 6.44
CA ARG A 240 14.21 -22.58 7.08
C ARG A 240 14.44 -21.35 6.19
N GLN A 241 14.60 -21.54 4.87
CA GLN A 241 14.66 -20.41 3.93
C GLN A 241 13.36 -19.58 3.95
N ALA A 242 12.19 -20.24 4.04
CA ALA A 242 10.92 -19.55 4.21
C ALA A 242 10.84 -18.77 5.53
N GLN A 243 11.37 -19.31 6.64
CA GLN A 243 11.46 -18.59 7.92
C GLN A 243 12.39 -17.38 7.85
N VAL A 244 13.51 -17.48 7.13
CA VAL A 244 14.41 -16.34 6.91
C VAL A 244 13.70 -15.25 6.09
N LEU A 245 12.95 -15.64 5.06
CA LEU A 245 12.14 -14.70 4.27
C LEU A 245 11.02 -14.07 5.12
N GLU A 246 10.34 -14.84 5.97
CA GLU A 246 9.35 -14.34 6.93
C GLU A 246 9.97 -13.32 7.89
N GLN A 247 11.16 -13.61 8.42
CA GLN A 247 11.87 -12.70 9.31
C GLN A 247 12.28 -11.41 8.59
N LEU A 248 12.74 -11.51 7.35
CA LEU A 248 13.08 -10.35 6.51
C LEU A 248 11.83 -9.50 6.21
N LEU A 249 10.72 -10.14 5.83
CA LEU A 249 9.45 -9.46 5.59
C LEU A 249 8.94 -8.76 6.86
N ASN A 250 8.94 -9.46 8.00
CA ASN A 250 8.55 -8.89 9.28
C ASN A 250 9.50 -7.76 9.73
N SER A 251 10.79 -7.81 9.41
CA SER A 251 11.72 -6.71 9.71
C SER A 251 11.29 -5.42 9.01
N CYS A 252 10.78 -5.53 7.78
CA CYS A 252 10.29 -4.39 7.00
C CYS A 252 8.91 -3.90 7.48
N THR A 253 8.00 -4.84 7.77
CA THR A 253 6.56 -4.51 7.86
C THR A 253 6.05 -4.36 9.30
N ARG A 254 6.64 -5.05 10.27
CA ARG A 254 6.07 -5.23 11.61
C ARG A 254 5.85 -3.95 12.39
N SER A 255 6.82 -3.03 12.32
CA SER A 255 6.85 -1.82 13.16
C SER A 255 6.07 -0.66 12.57
N ARG A 256 6.05 -0.54 11.24
CA ARG A 256 5.53 0.65 10.55
C ARG A 256 4.50 0.31 9.49
N ILE A 257 4.88 -0.42 8.45
CA ILE A 257 4.04 -0.61 7.26
C ILE A 257 2.73 -1.33 7.61
N PHE A 258 2.81 -2.46 8.33
CA PHE A 258 1.63 -3.25 8.64
C PHE A 258 0.67 -2.52 9.60
N PRO A 259 1.10 -1.91 10.72
CA PRO A 259 0.20 -1.14 11.58
C PRO A 259 -0.49 0.02 10.86
N ILE A 260 0.23 0.76 10.02
CA ILE A 260 -0.35 1.89 9.28
C ILE A 260 -1.37 1.39 8.26
N PHE A 261 -1.08 0.29 7.56
CA PHE A 261 -2.03 -0.35 6.67
C PHE A 261 -3.29 -0.83 7.44
N ALA A 262 -3.09 -1.55 8.55
CA ALA A 262 -4.15 -2.09 9.38
C ALA A 262 -5.03 -1.01 10.04
N ALA A 263 -4.54 0.22 10.15
CA ALA A 263 -5.35 1.35 10.61
C ALA A 263 -6.05 2.07 9.45
N THR A 264 -5.32 2.38 8.39
CA THR A 264 -5.81 3.26 7.30
C THR A 264 -6.80 2.56 6.38
N VAL A 265 -6.56 1.31 5.98
CA VAL A 265 -7.43 0.62 5.02
C VAL A 265 -8.82 0.32 5.62
N PRO A 266 -8.96 -0.14 6.87
CA PRO A 266 -10.26 -0.19 7.55
C PRO A 266 -10.93 1.18 7.68
N ALA A 267 -10.18 2.25 7.95
CA ALA A 267 -10.74 3.60 8.01
C ALA A 267 -11.31 4.04 6.66
N PHE A 268 -10.62 3.76 5.54
CA PHE A 268 -11.16 3.97 4.19
C PHE A 268 -12.45 3.20 3.98
N GLN A 269 -12.47 1.92 4.34
CA GLN A 269 -13.64 1.06 4.19
C GLN A 269 -14.84 1.61 4.98
N ILE A 270 -14.63 2.03 6.24
CA ILE A 270 -15.68 2.58 7.09
C ILE A 270 -16.23 3.89 6.51
N ILE A 271 -15.36 4.85 6.18
CA ILE A 271 -15.79 6.17 5.70
C ILE A 271 -16.49 6.06 4.35
N THR A 272 -15.96 5.28 3.42
CA THR A 272 -16.55 5.10 2.08
C THR A 272 -17.87 4.34 2.13
N ALA A 273 -17.99 3.28 2.94
CA ALA A 273 -19.25 2.55 3.11
C ALA A 273 -20.33 3.41 3.77
N TYR A 274 -19.96 4.16 4.82
CA TYR A 274 -20.85 5.13 5.43
C TYR A 274 -21.35 6.17 4.43
N ALA A 275 -20.44 6.76 3.64
CA ALA A 275 -20.77 7.74 2.61
C ALA A 275 -21.74 7.17 1.55
N CYS A 276 -21.48 5.95 1.06
CA CYS A 276 -22.34 5.28 0.09
C CYS A 276 -23.75 5.02 0.63
N VAL A 277 -23.91 4.69 1.91
CA VAL A 277 -25.23 4.37 2.50
C VAL A 277 -25.97 5.64 2.88
N LYS A 278 -25.34 6.57 3.61
CA LYS A 278 -26.02 7.76 4.15
C LYS A 278 -26.32 8.80 3.08
N HIS A 279 -25.45 8.95 2.08
CA HIS A 279 -25.52 10.04 1.11
C HIS A 279 -25.79 9.55 -0.31
N TYR A 280 -26.41 8.38 -0.44
CA TYR A 280 -26.76 7.79 -1.74
C TYR A 280 -27.60 8.76 -2.60
N ASP A 281 -28.62 9.39 -2.00
CA ASP A 281 -29.56 10.26 -2.71
C ASP A 281 -29.02 11.68 -2.96
N ASP A 282 -28.05 12.14 -2.16
CA ASP A 282 -27.51 13.50 -2.22
C ASP A 282 -26.27 13.62 -3.14
N MET A 283 -25.59 12.51 -3.42
CA MET A 283 -24.35 12.52 -4.19
C MET A 283 -24.60 12.43 -5.69
N GLU A 284 -23.83 13.20 -6.45
CA GLU A 284 -23.75 13.02 -7.90
C GLU A 284 -23.27 11.58 -8.23
N MET A 285 -23.87 10.96 -9.24
CA MET A 285 -23.59 9.56 -9.63
C MET A 285 -22.10 9.28 -9.85
N THR A 286 -21.35 10.25 -10.39
CA THR A 286 -19.90 10.15 -10.63
C THR A 286 -19.12 10.00 -9.32
N HIS A 287 -19.43 10.83 -8.32
CA HIS A 287 -18.82 10.76 -6.98
C HIS A 287 -19.21 9.46 -6.27
N LEU A 288 -20.47 9.05 -6.38
CA LEU A 288 -20.97 7.82 -5.78
C LEU A 288 -20.23 6.59 -6.34
N ILE A 289 -20.06 6.50 -7.66
CA ILE A 289 -19.28 5.41 -8.29
C ILE A 289 -17.85 5.40 -7.78
N ALA A 290 -17.19 6.56 -7.70
CA ALA A 290 -15.80 6.66 -7.24
C ALA A 290 -15.64 6.21 -5.78
N ILE A 291 -16.55 6.63 -4.89
CA ILE A 291 -16.55 6.24 -3.47
C ILE A 291 -16.86 4.74 -3.33
N PHE A 292 -17.82 4.22 -4.10
CA PHE A 292 -18.16 2.80 -4.10
C PHE A 292 -17.00 1.92 -4.57
N LEU A 293 -16.30 2.31 -5.63
CA LEU A 293 -15.10 1.59 -6.09
C LEU A 293 -14.00 1.63 -5.02
N THR A 294 -13.80 2.76 -4.35
CA THR A 294 -12.83 2.88 -3.24
C THR A 294 -13.22 1.98 -2.05
N MET A 295 -14.51 1.84 -1.75
CA MET A 295 -15.02 0.93 -0.74
C MET A 295 -14.74 -0.54 -1.11
N LEU A 296 -14.99 -0.92 -2.37
CA LEU A 296 -14.69 -2.26 -2.85
C LEU A 296 -13.19 -2.55 -2.82
N ASP A 297 -12.36 -1.62 -3.30
CA ASP A 297 -10.91 -1.74 -3.30
C ASP A 297 -10.38 -1.94 -1.87
N SER A 298 -10.74 -1.05 -0.94
CA SER A 298 -10.31 -1.18 0.47
C SER A 298 -10.77 -2.49 1.11
N THR A 299 -11.97 -2.96 0.80
CA THR A 299 -12.48 -4.26 1.27
C THR A 299 -11.66 -5.43 0.70
N VAL A 300 -11.41 -5.43 -0.61
CA VAL A 300 -10.62 -6.48 -1.29
C VAL A 300 -9.19 -6.48 -0.75
N PHE A 301 -8.56 -5.32 -0.60
CA PHE A 301 -7.21 -5.20 -0.05
C PHE A 301 -7.12 -5.72 1.39
N ASN A 302 -8.08 -5.36 2.24
CA ASN A 302 -8.18 -5.89 3.61
C ASN A 302 -8.30 -7.42 3.60
N LEU A 303 -9.22 -7.97 2.79
CA LEU A 303 -9.45 -9.41 2.73
C LEU A 303 -8.22 -10.14 2.21
N VAL A 304 -7.64 -9.72 1.09
CA VAL A 304 -6.46 -10.37 0.49
C VAL A 304 -5.30 -10.40 1.48
N LEU A 305 -5.01 -9.28 2.15
CA LEU A 305 -3.87 -9.23 3.07
C LEU A 305 -4.11 -10.05 4.35
N PHE A 306 -5.23 -9.84 5.04
CA PHE A 306 -5.49 -10.50 6.32
C PHE A 306 -5.83 -11.99 6.15
N VAL A 307 -6.68 -12.36 5.18
CA VAL A 307 -7.00 -13.77 4.90
C VAL A 307 -5.76 -14.49 4.35
N GLY A 308 -5.01 -13.85 3.44
CA GLY A 308 -3.77 -14.42 2.91
C GLY A 308 -2.75 -14.70 4.01
N SER A 309 -2.57 -13.76 4.94
CA SER A 309 -1.66 -13.92 6.09
C SER A 309 -2.16 -14.97 7.08
N GLY A 310 -3.46 -15.03 7.35
CA GLY A 310 -4.05 -16.04 8.24
C GLY A 310 -3.94 -17.46 7.68
N LYS A 311 -4.24 -17.64 6.39
CA LYS A 311 -4.05 -18.94 5.73
C LYS A 311 -2.58 -19.35 5.66
N LEU A 312 -1.64 -18.40 5.64
CA LEU A 312 -0.20 -18.69 5.58
C LEU A 312 0.22 -19.37 6.87
N TYR A 313 -0.27 -18.82 7.99
CA TYR A 313 -0.07 -19.36 9.33
C TYR A 313 -0.69 -20.76 9.47
N GLU A 314 -1.94 -20.95 9.04
CA GLU A 314 -2.62 -22.24 9.09
C GLU A 314 -1.91 -23.30 8.25
N LYS A 315 -1.53 -22.96 7.00
CA LYS A 315 -0.83 -23.88 6.09
C LYS A 315 0.55 -24.26 6.65
N GLY A 316 1.29 -23.29 7.19
CA GLY A 316 2.57 -23.53 7.86
C GLY A 316 2.44 -24.43 9.08
N GLY A 317 1.42 -24.19 9.92
CA GLY A 317 1.11 -25.02 11.08
C GLY A 317 0.72 -26.45 10.72
N ALA A 318 -0.19 -26.62 9.76
CA ALA A 318 -0.62 -27.93 9.26
C ALA A 318 0.55 -28.73 8.69
N TYR A 319 1.43 -28.07 7.93
CA TYR A 319 2.65 -28.68 7.42
C TYR A 319 3.56 -29.19 8.54
N LEU A 320 3.84 -28.35 9.55
CA LEU A 320 4.70 -28.73 10.68
C LEU A 320 4.08 -29.85 11.53
N MET A 321 2.76 -29.82 11.78
CA MET A 321 2.07 -30.91 12.46
C MET A 321 2.15 -32.23 11.69
N GLY A 322 1.96 -32.18 10.36
CA GLY A 322 2.11 -33.35 9.50
C GLY A 322 3.53 -33.92 9.53
N ARG A 323 4.56 -33.06 9.54
CA ARG A 323 5.97 -33.47 9.65
C ARG A 323 6.29 -34.02 11.03
N MET A 324 5.75 -33.42 12.09
CA MET A 324 5.92 -33.90 13.46
C MET A 324 5.37 -35.32 13.64
N ARG A 325 4.22 -35.64 13.01
CA ARG A 325 3.64 -36.99 13.03
C ARG A 325 4.47 -38.03 12.26
N ARG A 326 5.26 -37.61 11.28
CA ARG A 326 6.10 -38.50 10.45
C ARG A 326 7.54 -38.63 10.94
N ALA A 327 7.98 -37.76 11.84
CA ALA A 327 9.33 -37.81 12.41
C ALA A 327 9.51 -39.10 13.20
N ARG A 328 10.48 -39.94 12.79
CA ARG A 328 10.77 -41.23 13.46
C ARG A 328 11.99 -41.15 14.37
N GLY A 329 12.90 -40.21 14.12
CA GLY A 329 14.12 -40.03 14.91
C GLY A 329 14.04 -38.96 16.00
N LYS A 330 14.77 -39.15 17.12
CA LYS A 330 14.90 -38.12 18.18
C LYS A 330 15.43 -36.78 17.62
N ILE A 331 16.37 -36.84 16.67
CA ILE A 331 16.96 -35.65 16.02
C ILE A 331 15.92 -34.95 15.15
N GLU A 332 15.18 -35.70 14.33
CA GLU A 332 14.11 -35.14 13.47
C GLU A 332 13.01 -34.49 14.31
N THR A 333 12.58 -35.14 15.38
CA THR A 333 11.57 -34.60 16.29
C THR A 333 12.03 -33.31 16.95
N LYS A 334 13.29 -33.26 17.43
CA LYS A 334 13.88 -32.02 17.97
C LYS A 334 13.98 -30.94 16.90
N PHE A 335 14.34 -31.31 15.67
CA PHE A 335 14.43 -30.38 14.55
C PHE A 335 13.06 -29.78 14.19
N VAL A 336 12.02 -30.59 14.01
CA VAL A 336 10.66 -30.11 13.71
C VAL A 336 10.12 -29.25 14.86
N LYS A 337 10.36 -29.62 16.13
CA LYS A 337 10.01 -28.79 17.29
C LYS A 337 10.71 -27.43 17.32
N SER A 338 11.88 -27.31 16.70
CA SER A 338 12.59 -26.02 16.57
C SER A 338 11.99 -25.10 15.50
N LEU A 339 11.16 -25.65 14.59
CA LEU A 339 10.50 -24.87 13.55
C LEU A 339 9.22 -24.25 14.11
N THR A 340 9.00 -22.98 13.80
CA THR A 340 7.76 -22.28 14.11
C THR A 340 6.92 -22.13 12.84
N PRO A 341 5.58 -22.14 12.95
CA PRO A 341 4.71 -21.75 11.85
C PRO A 341 5.07 -20.34 11.36
N LEU A 342 5.02 -20.14 10.03
CA LEU A 342 5.26 -18.83 9.43
C LEU A 342 4.15 -17.86 9.85
N LYS A 343 4.49 -16.67 10.33
CA LYS A 343 3.50 -15.67 10.75
C LYS A 343 3.88 -14.25 10.36
N ILE A 344 2.91 -13.50 9.85
CA ILE A 344 3.06 -12.07 9.60
C ILE A 344 2.76 -11.34 10.91
N ARG A 345 3.71 -10.55 11.39
CA ARG A 345 3.63 -9.84 12.66
C ARG A 345 3.23 -8.39 12.46
N PHE A 346 2.45 -7.86 13.39
CA PHE A 346 2.11 -6.45 13.48
C PHE A 346 2.29 -5.99 14.93
N GLY A 347 3.24 -5.09 15.18
CA GLY A 347 3.62 -4.71 16.54
C GLY A 347 4.06 -5.92 17.39
N SER A 348 3.43 -6.16 18.52
CA SER A 348 3.66 -7.34 19.38
C SER A 348 2.85 -8.58 18.96
N SER A 349 1.86 -8.41 18.08
CA SER A 349 0.89 -9.44 17.69
C SER A 349 1.20 -10.05 16.33
N PHE A 350 0.41 -11.05 15.92
CA PHE A 350 0.50 -11.68 14.61
C PHE A 350 -0.90 -11.90 14.02
N VAL A 351 -0.97 -11.97 12.69
CA VAL A 351 -2.22 -12.21 11.98
C VAL A 351 -2.56 -13.69 12.00
N ASP A 352 -3.69 -14.04 12.61
CA ASP A 352 -4.27 -15.38 12.58
C ASP A 352 -5.43 -15.47 11.56
N GLY A 353 -5.99 -16.67 11.38
CA GLY A 353 -7.13 -16.89 10.47
C GLY A 353 -8.40 -16.10 10.86
N LEU A 354 -8.57 -15.77 12.15
CA LEU A 354 -9.73 -15.03 12.65
C LEU A 354 -9.56 -13.51 12.58
N THR A 355 -8.34 -13.02 12.38
CA THR A 355 -8.03 -11.59 12.35
C THR A 355 -8.79 -10.89 11.22
N ALA A 356 -8.87 -11.50 10.04
CA ALA A 356 -9.63 -10.95 8.92
C ALA A 356 -11.12 -10.74 9.28
N LEU A 357 -11.73 -11.73 9.93
CA LEU A 357 -13.12 -11.66 10.37
C LEU A 357 -13.31 -10.58 11.46
N ARG A 358 -12.37 -10.47 12.41
CA ARG A 358 -12.41 -9.43 13.44
C ARG A 358 -12.31 -8.03 12.85
N VAL A 359 -11.43 -7.82 11.85
CA VAL A 359 -11.28 -6.52 11.16
C VAL A 359 -12.56 -6.16 10.40
N GLN A 360 -13.15 -7.12 9.67
CA GLN A 360 -14.40 -6.87 8.95
C GLN A 360 -15.59 -6.62 9.90
N HIS A 361 -15.70 -7.41 10.96
CA HIS A 361 -16.71 -7.19 12.01
C HIS A 361 -16.56 -5.81 12.66
N PHE A 362 -15.32 -5.39 12.96
CA PHE A 362 -15.03 -4.05 13.46
C PHE A 362 -15.50 -2.97 12.47
N CYS A 363 -15.18 -3.11 11.18
CA CYS A 363 -15.64 -2.16 10.15
C CYS A 363 -17.18 -2.08 10.11
N SER A 364 -17.87 -3.22 10.08
CA SER A 364 -19.34 -3.26 10.06
C SER A 364 -19.97 -2.60 11.28
N ILE A 365 -19.47 -2.88 12.49
CA ILE A 365 -19.95 -2.21 13.71
C ILE A 365 -19.75 -0.71 13.61
N LYS A 366 -18.58 -0.25 13.15
CA LYS A 366 -18.32 1.20 13.04
C LYS A 366 -19.15 1.89 11.97
N ILE A 367 -19.51 1.21 10.90
CA ILE A 367 -20.46 1.73 9.93
C ILE A 367 -21.84 1.88 10.58
N VAL A 368 -22.31 0.86 11.30
CA VAL A 368 -23.62 0.92 12.01
C VAL A 368 -23.63 2.01 13.08
N ASP A 369 -22.58 2.12 13.91
CA ASP A 369 -22.43 3.18 14.91
C ASP A 369 -22.56 4.57 14.27
N LEU A 370 -21.87 4.81 13.14
CA LEU A 370 -21.93 6.09 12.42
C LEU A 370 -23.30 6.37 11.80
N LEU A 371 -24.03 5.33 11.35
CA LEU A 371 -25.39 5.46 10.82
C LEU A 371 -26.44 5.70 11.92
N LEU A 372 -26.19 5.27 13.16
CA LEU A 372 -27.10 5.48 14.29
C LEU A 372 -26.91 6.82 15.00
N LEU A 373 -25.70 7.38 14.95
CA LEU A 373 -25.37 8.67 15.58
C LEU A 373 -25.92 9.90 14.82
N LEU A 374 -26.37 9.73 13.56
CA LEU A 374 -26.74 10.79 12.63
C LEU A 374 -28.00 10.46 11.85
#